data_AF-A0A8J8GG29-F1
#
_entry.id   AF-A0A8J8GG29-F1
#
_cell.length_a   1.000
_cell.length_b   1.000
_cell.length_c   1.000
_cell.angle_alpha   90.00
_cell.angle_beta   90.00
_cell.angle_gamma   90.00
#
_symmetry.space_group_name_H-M   'P 1'
#
loop_
_entity.id
_entity.type
_entity.pdbx_description
1 polymer ?
#
loop_
_entity_poly.entity_id
_entity_poly.type
_entity_poly.pdbx_seq_one_letter_code
_entity_poly.pdbx_strand_id
1 'polypeptide(L)' 'MISNIGTGGIVLFINIILLIVFLFILYLVISTAVRDGINKSVVGKYIEKKYVDGQGKKD' A
#
# COMPACT_ATOMS: atom_id res chain seq x y z
N MET A 1 23.09 34.00 -22.55
CA MET A 1 22.76 32.87 -23.45
C MET A 1 22.96 31.57 -22.70
N ILE A 2 22.13 30.59 -23.04
CA ILE A 2 21.66 29.48 -22.21
C ILE A 2 22.76 28.45 -22.00
N SER A 3 23.11 28.18 -20.73
CA SER A 3 23.87 27.00 -20.35
C SER A 3 22.95 26.11 -19.52
N ASN A 4 22.27 25.15 -20.16
CA ASN A 4 21.40 24.19 -19.46
C ASN A 4 21.33 22.80 -20.12
N ILE A 5 22.33 22.44 -20.94
CA ILE A 5 22.34 21.20 -21.73
C ILE A 5 22.58 19.92 -20.88
N GLY A 6 22.94 20.04 -19.59
CA GLY A 6 23.10 18.90 -18.67
C GLY A 6 21.99 18.74 -17.62
N THR A 7 21.22 19.79 -17.35
CA THR A 7 20.31 19.86 -16.19
C THR A 7 19.01 19.07 -16.41
N GLY A 8 18.54 18.97 -17.65
CA GLY A 8 17.27 18.31 -17.96
C GLY A 8 17.24 16.81 -17.62
N GLY A 9 18.35 16.09 -17.83
CA GLY A 9 18.44 14.65 -17.55
C GLY A 9 18.42 14.33 -16.06
N ILE A 10 19.16 15.09 -15.26
CA ILE A 10 19.22 14.91 -13.80
C ILE A 10 17.86 15.25 -13.17
N VAL A 11 17.22 16.33 -13.62
CA VAL A 11 15.89 16.72 -13.13
C VAL A 11 14.84 15.67 -13.46
N LEU A 12 14.88 15.08 -14.67
CA LEU A 12 13.99 13.98 -15.05
C LEU A 12 14.21 12.75 -14.17
N PHE A 13 15.47 12.38 -13.96
CA PHE A 13 15.83 11.23 -13.14
C PHE A 13 15.34 11.36 -11.69
N ILE A 14 15.53 12.54 -11.07
CA ILE A 14 15.04 12.83 -9.72
C ILE A 14 13.51 12.76 -9.67
N ASN A 15 12.81 13.32 -10.66
CA ASN A 15 11.35 13.26 -10.71
C ASN A 15 10.82 11.83 -10.81
N ILE A 16 11.46 10.97 -11.62
CA ILE A 16 11.08 9.57 -11.76
C ILE A 16 11.25 8.82 -10.44
N ILE A 17 12.37 9.03 -9.74
CA ILE A 17 12.60 8.43 -8.42
C ILE A 17 11.54 8.89 -7.43
N LEU A 18 11.25 10.20 -7.39
CA LEU A 18 10.27 10.77 -6.47
C LEU A 18 8.86 10.24 -6.74
N LEU A 19 8.49 10.06 -8.01
CA LEU A 19 7.23 9.44 -8.42
C LEU A 19 7.14 7.99 -7.92
N ILE A 20 8.20 7.20 -8.07
CA ILE A 20 8.24 5.80 -7.61
C ILE A 20 8.09 5.74 -6.09
N VAL A 21 8.82 6.59 -5.35
CA VAL A 21 8.74 6.66 -3.89
C VAL A 21 7.32 7.03 -3.45
N PHE A 22 6.71 8.01 -4.10
CA PHE A 22 5.33 8.42 -3.79
C PHE A 22 4.32 7.29 -4.04
N LEU A 23 4.41 6.60 -5.18
CA LEU A 23 3.57 5.44 -5.48
C LEU A 23 3.75 4.32 -4.46
N PHE A 24 4.99 4.09 -4.03
CA PHE A 24 5.31 3.06 -3.04
C PHE A 24 4.67 3.37 -1.67
N ILE A 25 4.78 4.61 -1.21
CA ILE A 25 4.14 5.05 0.03
C ILE A 25 2.61 4.95 -0.09
N LEU A 26 2.04 5.42 -1.20
CA LEU A 26 0.60 5.35 -1.44
C LEU A 26 0.09 3.90 -1.45
N TYR A 27 0.83 2.99 -2.08
CA TYR A 27 0.55 1.56 -2.05
C TYR A 27 0.55 1.00 -0.63
N LEU A 28 1.54 1.35 0.19
CA LEU A 28 1.60 0.91 1.59
C LEU A 28 0.44 1.45 2.42
N VAL A 29 0.05 2.70 2.21
CA VAL A 29 -1.10 3.31 2.92
C VAL A 29 -2.39 2.58 2.55
N ILE A 30 -2.65 2.36 1.26
CA ILE A 30 -3.85 1.63 0.81
C ILE A 30 -3.80 0.18 1.30
N SER A 31 -2.67 -0.52 1.15
CA SER A 31 -2.52 -1.91 1.60
C SER A 31 -2.76 -2.05 3.10
N THR A 32 -2.19 -1.14 3.90
CA THR A 32 -2.40 -1.12 5.36
C THR A 32 -3.83 -0.76 5.70
N ALA A 33 -4.39 0.29 5.11
CA ALA A 33 -5.77 0.71 5.36
C ALA A 33 -6.79 -0.35 4.92
N VAL A 34 -6.52 -1.08 3.84
CA VAL A 34 -7.37 -2.18 3.36
C VAL A 34 -7.18 -3.43 4.22
N ARG A 35 -5.95 -3.79 4.61
CA ARG A 35 -5.69 -4.94 5.50
C ARG A 35 -6.28 -4.71 6.89
N ASP A 36 -5.97 -3.59 7.53
CA ASP A 36 -6.56 -3.23 8.82
C ASP A 36 -8.05 -2.96 8.69
N GLY A 37 -8.48 -2.34 7.59
CA GLY A 37 -9.89 -2.10 7.30
C GLY A 37 -10.69 -3.38 7.18
N ILE A 38 -10.22 -4.37 6.40
CA ILE A 38 -10.86 -5.69 6.27
C ILE A 38 -10.79 -6.45 7.60
N ASN A 39 -9.65 -6.42 8.30
CA ASN A 39 -9.48 -7.13 9.57
C ASN A 39 -10.37 -6.57 10.69
N LYS A 40 -10.64 -5.26 10.71
CA LYS A 40 -11.64 -4.63 11.60
C LYS A 40 -13.07 -4.68 11.06
N SER A 41 -13.25 -4.94 9.77
CA SER A 41 -14.56 -4.93 9.10
C SER A 41 -15.43 -6.09 9.57
N VAL A 42 -16.75 -5.84 9.52
CA VAL A 42 -17.81 -6.82 9.75
C VAL A 42 -17.59 -8.07 8.88
N VAL A 43 -17.01 -7.93 7.68
CA VAL A 43 -16.67 -9.05 6.79
C VAL A 43 -15.55 -9.92 7.37
N GLY A 44 -14.47 -9.31 7.89
CA GLY A 44 -13.38 -10.03 8.55
C GLY A 44 -13.87 -10.79 9.78
N LYS A 45 -14.64 -10.14 10.65
CA LYS A 45 -15.27 -10.77 11.82
C LYS A 45 -16.30 -11.84 11.46
N TYR A 46 -17.01 -11.68 10.35
CA TYR A 46 -17.98 -12.67 9.87
C TYR A 46 -17.28 -13.94 9.35
N ILE A 47 -16.18 -13.78 8.62
CA ILE A 47 -15.33 -14.91 8.19
C ILE A 47 -14.66 -15.57 9.39
N GLU A 48 -14.14 -14.80 10.34
CA GLU A 48 -13.56 -15.32 11.59
C GLU A 48 -14.59 -16.14 12.37
N LYS A 49 -15.79 -15.62 12.60
CA LYS A 49 -16.88 -16.38 13.25
C LYS A 49 -17.31 -17.62 12.45
N LYS A 50 -17.30 -17.60 11.12
CA LYS A 50 -17.71 -18.74 10.29
C LYS A 50 -16.66 -19.84 10.21
N TYR A 51 -15.38 -19.49 10.16
CA TYR A 51 -14.28 -20.43 9.94
C TYR A 51 -13.56 -20.85 11.22
N VAL A 52 -13.46 -19.97 12.24
CA VAL A 52 -12.82 -20.30 13.53
C VAL A 52 -13.80 -21.04 14.44
N ASP A 53 -15.05 -20.58 14.54
CA ASP A 53 -16.07 -21.25 15.38
C ASP A 53 -16.56 -22.58 14.78
N GLY A 54 -16.28 -22.82 13.49
CA GLY A 54 -16.50 -24.11 12.82
C GLY A 54 -15.39 -25.15 13.05
N GLN A 55 -14.22 -24.75 13.58
CA GLN A 55 -13.10 -25.66 13.87
C GLN A 55 -12.63 -25.65 15.33
N GLY A 56 -13.19 -24.79 16.19
CA GLY A 56 -12.78 -24.59 17.59
C GLY A 56 -13.69 -25.21 18.66
N LYS A 57 -14.48 -26.25 18.36
CA LYS A 57 -15.07 -27.13 19.39
C LYS A 57 -14.52 -28.56 19.27
N LYS A 58 -13.21 -28.65 19.45
CA LYS A 58 -12.52 -29.72 20.20
C LYS A 58 -11.69 -28.87 21.18
N ASP A 59 -11.99 -28.75 22.47
CA ASP A 59 -12.33 -29.74 23.50
C ASP A 59 -13.06 -29.03 24.66
#